data_AF-A0A952KHV9-F1
#
_entry.id   AF-A0A952KHV9-F1
#
_cell.length_a   1.000
_cell.length_b   1.000
_cell.length_c   1.000
_cell.angle_alpha   90.00
_cell.angle_beta   90.00
_cell.angle_gamma   90.00
#
_symmetry.space_group_name_H-M   'P 1'
#
loop_
_entity.id
_entity.type
_entity.pdbx_description
1 polymer ?
#
loop_
_entity_poly.entity_id
_entity_poly.type
_entity_poly.pdbx_seq_one_letter_code
_entity_poly.pdbx_strand_id
1 'polypeptide(L)'
;YRISGQKIWISAGEHDFTSNICHLVLARIEGAPEGVKGISLFLVPKFLPDADGNPGERNSLQCAGLEHKMGIHGNSTCVMVYEDAKGFLLGQPNEGLKIMFYMMNAARYGVGLQGLAIGHAAYVAAADFAKDRLQGRALTGPKNPDGPADSILVHPDVRRMLLESRALIEGGRAFLLWGALQADFQHVAEDEKDREKANDYMGLLTPVIKAYLTDKGLKVTSDAMQVHGGSGFTEHFPASQYMRDVRITMIYEGTNGVQALDLVGRKLPSKGGRALQSFLGEVDAYVAAEETASKVPAYIKALKDTKAKLMDGTMWLMQNGMGNPDNAAAGSLEYLHLFGLTCMSYMWAMMAKAAQDEIDSGSTDPFFASKLKVGRVFLERILPDADAHLAKMKGGAEALMALEDDLF
;
A
#
# COMPACT_ATOMS: atom_id res chain seq x y z
N TYR A 1 -11.31 -33.30 -10.05
CA TYR A 1 -12.53 -32.51 -10.29
C TYR A 1 -12.57 -32.05 -11.74
N ARG A 2 -13.76 -31.79 -12.27
CA ARG A 2 -13.98 -31.14 -13.56
C ARG A 2 -14.44 -29.71 -13.28
N ILE A 3 -13.67 -28.73 -13.73
CA ILE A 3 -13.90 -27.32 -13.45
C ILE A 3 -14.46 -26.69 -14.73
N SER A 4 -15.64 -26.08 -14.60
CA SER A 4 -16.34 -25.45 -15.71
C SER A 4 -16.79 -24.05 -15.32
N GLY A 5 -16.67 -23.11 -16.25
CA GLY A 5 -17.09 -21.72 -16.06
C GLY A 5 -16.06 -20.71 -16.55
N GLN A 6 -16.30 -19.44 -16.19
CA GLN A 6 -15.50 -18.30 -16.64
C GLN A 6 -14.95 -17.51 -15.45
N LYS A 7 -13.72 -17.01 -15.60
CA LYS A 7 -13.09 -16.05 -14.70
C LYS A 7 -12.59 -14.86 -15.50
N ILE A 8 -12.68 -13.67 -14.91
CA ILE A 8 -12.30 -12.40 -15.53
C ILE A 8 -11.20 -11.75 -14.70
N TRP A 9 -10.50 -10.76 -15.27
CA TRP A 9 -9.43 -10.03 -14.62
C TRP A 9 -8.29 -10.92 -14.10
N ILE A 10 -7.96 -11.99 -14.84
CA ILE A 10 -6.89 -12.91 -14.45
C ILE A 10 -5.56 -12.40 -14.97
N SER A 11 -4.79 -11.76 -14.09
CA SER A 11 -3.42 -11.34 -14.36
C SER A 11 -2.54 -12.54 -14.70
N ALA A 12 -1.76 -12.42 -15.77
CA ALA A 12 -0.93 -13.48 -16.33
C ALA A 12 -1.71 -14.79 -16.61
N GLY A 13 -2.99 -14.68 -16.99
CA GLY A 13 -3.83 -15.85 -17.29
C GLY A 13 -3.36 -16.67 -18.50
N GLU A 14 -2.61 -16.07 -19.41
CA GLU A 14 -1.94 -16.77 -20.51
C GLU A 14 -0.71 -15.98 -20.96
N HIS A 15 0.37 -16.70 -21.29
CA HIS A 15 1.63 -16.18 -21.84
C HIS A 15 2.55 -17.32 -22.30
N ASP A 16 3.62 -16.97 -23.00
CA ASP A 16 4.66 -17.86 -23.54
C ASP A 16 5.98 -17.84 -22.74
N PHE A 17 6.05 -17.11 -21.62
CA PHE A 17 7.26 -17.02 -20.78
C PHE A 17 7.62 -18.29 -19.99
N THR A 18 6.70 -19.24 -19.84
CA THR A 18 6.92 -20.49 -19.08
C THR A 18 6.34 -21.68 -19.81
N SER A 19 6.87 -22.88 -19.52
CA SER A 19 6.40 -24.13 -20.11
C SER A 19 5.04 -24.60 -19.56
N ASN A 20 4.62 -24.10 -18.39
CA ASN A 20 3.31 -24.37 -17.80
C ASN A 20 2.84 -23.18 -16.95
N ILE A 21 1.52 -23.08 -16.72
CA ILE A 21 0.88 -22.10 -15.84
C ILE A 21 -0.03 -22.85 -14.87
N CYS A 22 0.12 -22.58 -13.57
CA CYS A 22 -0.65 -23.22 -12.51
C CYS A 22 -1.77 -22.28 -12.03
N HIS A 23 -3.00 -22.46 -12.53
CA HIS A 23 -4.12 -21.62 -12.11
C HIS A 23 -4.66 -22.09 -10.76
N LEU A 24 -4.76 -21.17 -9.81
CA LEU A 24 -5.43 -21.40 -8.53
C LEU A 24 -6.86 -20.87 -8.61
N VAL A 25 -7.81 -21.77 -8.85
CA VAL A 25 -9.18 -21.43 -9.23
C VAL A 25 -10.12 -21.68 -8.06
N LEU A 26 -10.81 -20.63 -7.62
CA LEU A 26 -11.93 -20.75 -6.69
C LEU A 26 -13.18 -21.22 -7.43
N ALA A 27 -13.75 -22.35 -7.00
CA ALA A 27 -14.99 -22.90 -7.54
C ALA A 27 -15.84 -23.53 -6.44
N ARG A 28 -17.13 -23.72 -6.70
CA ARG A 28 -18.07 -24.38 -5.79
C ARG A 28 -18.22 -25.85 -6.21
N ILE A 29 -18.08 -26.76 -5.25
CA ILE A 29 -18.36 -28.19 -5.50
C ILE A 29 -19.89 -28.35 -5.61
N GLU A 30 -20.35 -29.20 -6.53
CA GLU A 30 -21.78 -29.52 -6.64
C GLU A 30 -22.35 -30.00 -5.29
N GLY A 31 -23.47 -29.42 -4.88
CA GLY A 31 -24.08 -29.68 -3.58
C GLY A 31 -23.44 -28.97 -2.38
N ALA A 32 -22.38 -28.17 -2.56
CA ALA A 32 -21.80 -27.38 -1.47
C ALA A 32 -22.73 -26.22 -1.04
N PRO A 33 -22.68 -25.78 0.23
CA PRO A 33 -23.51 -24.68 0.74
C PRO A 33 -23.36 -23.41 -0.10
N GLU A 34 -24.39 -22.57 -0.20
CA GLU A 34 -24.31 -21.30 -0.92
C GLU A 34 -23.34 -20.28 -0.28
N GLY A 35 -23.02 -19.22 -1.03
CA GLY A 35 -22.16 -18.13 -0.57
C GLY A 35 -20.70 -18.52 -0.39
N VAL A 36 -19.96 -17.74 0.39
CA VAL A 36 -18.50 -17.87 0.59
C VAL A 36 -18.09 -19.17 1.27
N LYS A 37 -18.98 -19.76 2.07
CA LYS A 37 -18.71 -20.98 2.85
C LYS A 37 -18.64 -22.26 2.02
N GLY A 38 -19.15 -22.27 0.78
CA GLY A 38 -19.06 -23.44 -0.11
C GLY A 38 -17.93 -23.35 -1.15
N ILE A 39 -17.05 -22.36 -1.04
CA ILE A 39 -15.99 -22.14 -2.02
C ILE A 39 -14.79 -23.02 -1.68
N SER A 40 -14.33 -23.80 -2.67
CA SER A 40 -13.11 -24.61 -2.61
C SER A 40 -12.04 -24.04 -3.56
N LEU A 41 -10.77 -24.38 -3.33
CA LEU A 41 -9.66 -23.96 -4.17
C LEU A 41 -9.13 -25.15 -4.98
N PHE A 42 -8.88 -24.95 -6.27
CA PHE A 42 -8.38 -25.99 -7.16
C PHE A 42 -7.11 -25.53 -7.86
N LEU A 43 -6.12 -26.41 -7.95
CA LEU A 43 -5.01 -26.29 -8.90
C LEU A 43 -5.49 -26.80 -10.26
N VAL A 44 -5.48 -25.94 -11.26
CA VAL A 44 -5.87 -26.24 -12.65
C VAL A 44 -4.68 -25.87 -13.55
N PRO A 45 -3.79 -26.82 -13.86
CA PRO A 45 -2.60 -26.51 -14.67
C PRO A 45 -2.99 -26.37 -16.14
N LYS A 46 -2.31 -25.47 -16.87
CA LYS A 46 -2.43 -25.25 -18.32
C LYS A 46 -2.15 -26.54 -19.11
N PHE A 47 -1.11 -27.25 -18.72
CA PHE A 47 -0.77 -28.59 -19.21
C PHE A 47 -0.76 -29.57 -18.04
N LEU A 48 -1.38 -30.73 -18.22
CA LEU A 48 -1.36 -31.78 -17.21
C LEU A 48 0.06 -32.33 -17.07
N PRO A 49 0.60 -32.45 -15.84
CA PRO A 49 1.93 -33.00 -15.66
C PRO A 49 1.96 -34.48 -16.06
N ASP A 50 3.04 -34.90 -16.71
CA ASP A 50 3.35 -36.32 -16.92
C ASP A 50 3.89 -36.98 -15.64
N ALA A 51 4.34 -38.24 -15.75
CA ALA A 51 4.86 -39.00 -14.61
C ALA A 51 6.13 -38.40 -14.00
N ASP A 52 6.91 -37.66 -14.78
CA ASP A 52 8.16 -37.01 -14.36
C ASP A 52 7.93 -35.56 -13.91
N GLY A 53 6.68 -35.09 -13.97
CA GLY A 53 6.27 -33.72 -13.60
C GLY A 53 6.45 -32.69 -14.72
N ASN A 54 6.79 -33.11 -15.94
CA ASN A 54 6.92 -32.21 -17.08
C ASN A 54 5.54 -31.86 -17.68
N PRO A 55 5.41 -30.73 -18.40
CA PRO A 55 4.17 -30.37 -19.07
C PRO A 55 3.81 -31.40 -20.16
N GLY A 56 2.68 -32.09 -19.97
CA GLY A 56 2.13 -33.08 -20.90
C GLY A 56 0.97 -32.51 -21.73
N GLU A 57 -0.15 -33.23 -21.76
CA GLU A 57 -1.33 -32.86 -22.56
C GLU A 57 -1.92 -31.51 -22.13
N ARG A 58 -2.35 -30.70 -23.11
CA ARG A 58 -3.06 -29.45 -22.86
C ARG A 58 -4.35 -29.72 -22.10
N ASN A 59 -4.53 -29.09 -20.95
CA ASN A 59 -5.76 -29.17 -20.18
C ASN A 59 -6.84 -28.27 -20.82
N SER A 60 -8.11 -28.52 -20.48
CA SER A 60 -9.26 -27.87 -21.11
C SER A 60 -9.57 -26.48 -20.52
N LEU A 61 -8.61 -25.57 -20.67
CA LEU A 61 -8.75 -24.14 -20.33
C LEU A 61 -8.05 -23.26 -21.38
N GLN A 62 -8.61 -22.07 -21.60
CA GLN A 62 -8.08 -21.12 -22.56
C GLN A 62 -8.32 -19.66 -22.16
N CYS A 63 -7.48 -18.77 -22.65
CA CYS A 63 -7.71 -17.34 -22.62
C CYS A 63 -8.65 -16.96 -23.78
N ALA A 64 -9.88 -16.57 -23.46
CA ALA A 64 -10.90 -16.17 -24.44
C ALA A 64 -10.74 -14.73 -24.93
N GLY A 65 -9.94 -13.91 -24.24
CA GLY A 65 -9.69 -12.51 -24.62
C GLY A 65 -8.85 -11.76 -23.59
N LEU A 66 -8.32 -10.62 -24.02
CA LEU A 66 -7.53 -9.72 -23.18
C LEU A 66 -8.28 -8.42 -22.92
N GLU A 67 -8.16 -7.90 -21.71
CA GLU A 67 -8.72 -6.60 -21.34
C GLU A 67 -7.90 -5.45 -21.95
N HIS A 68 -8.61 -4.44 -22.48
CA HIS A 68 -8.01 -3.17 -22.92
C HIS A 68 -7.92 -2.22 -21.72
N LYS A 69 -6.74 -2.20 -21.09
CA LYS A 69 -6.51 -1.50 -19.82
C LYS A 69 -5.96 -0.08 -20.02
N MET A 70 -6.10 0.75 -19.00
CA MET A 70 -5.46 2.08 -18.91
C MET A 70 -3.92 2.00 -18.92
N GLY A 71 -3.35 1.02 -18.24
CA GLY A 71 -1.91 0.83 -18.06
C GLY A 71 -1.56 -0.64 -17.90
N ILE A 72 -0.34 -0.91 -17.44
CA ILE A 72 0.27 -2.22 -17.22
C ILE A 72 0.07 -3.16 -18.42
N HIS A 73 0.21 -2.63 -19.64
CA HIS A 73 -0.10 -3.34 -20.88
C HIS A 73 0.77 -4.58 -21.09
N GLY A 74 1.99 -4.60 -20.54
CA GLY A 74 2.89 -5.76 -20.60
C GLY A 74 2.42 -6.95 -19.75
N ASN A 75 1.43 -6.79 -18.87
CA ASN A 75 0.79 -7.88 -18.15
C ASN A 75 -0.51 -8.28 -18.85
N SER A 76 -0.60 -9.52 -19.33
CA SER A 76 -1.83 -10.07 -19.89
C SER A 76 -2.89 -10.14 -18.80
N THR A 77 -4.06 -9.57 -19.06
CA THR A 77 -5.21 -9.64 -18.13
C THR A 77 -6.33 -10.30 -18.89
N CYS A 78 -6.65 -11.52 -18.49
CA CYS A 78 -7.36 -12.47 -19.33
C CYS A 78 -8.79 -12.69 -18.83
N VAL A 79 -9.68 -12.93 -19.79
CA VAL A 79 -10.88 -13.73 -19.58
C VAL A 79 -10.48 -15.20 -19.75
N MET A 80 -10.55 -15.99 -18.68
CA MET A 80 -10.23 -17.41 -18.68
C MET A 80 -11.51 -18.25 -18.71
N VAL A 81 -11.58 -19.17 -19.66
CA VAL A 81 -12.68 -20.13 -19.81
C VAL A 81 -12.16 -21.53 -19.48
N TYR A 82 -12.93 -22.26 -18.69
CA TYR A 82 -12.67 -23.63 -18.27
C TYR A 82 -13.83 -24.50 -18.76
N GLU A 83 -13.51 -25.58 -19.48
CA GLU A 83 -14.49 -26.48 -20.09
C GLU A 83 -14.18 -27.91 -19.65
N ASP A 84 -14.76 -28.34 -18.52
CA ASP A 84 -14.44 -29.62 -17.87
C ASP A 84 -12.93 -29.81 -17.61
N ALA A 85 -12.25 -28.69 -17.35
CA ALA A 85 -10.83 -28.63 -17.04
C ALA A 85 -10.52 -29.53 -15.85
N LYS A 86 -9.50 -30.37 -15.96
CA LYS A 86 -9.11 -31.24 -14.84
C LYS A 86 -8.46 -30.36 -13.76
N GLY A 87 -9.09 -30.34 -12.60
CA GLY A 87 -8.63 -29.60 -11.42
C GLY A 87 -8.40 -30.52 -10.22
N PHE A 88 -7.40 -30.19 -9.41
CA PHE A 88 -7.02 -30.91 -8.20
C PHE A 88 -7.37 -30.05 -6.99
N LEU A 89 -8.16 -30.58 -6.05
CA LEU A 89 -8.52 -29.84 -4.84
C LEU A 89 -7.26 -29.55 -4.03
N LEU A 90 -7.11 -28.29 -3.61
CA LEU A 90 -6.08 -27.87 -2.66
C LEU A 90 -6.71 -27.74 -1.27
N GLY A 91 -6.18 -28.48 -0.31
CA GLY A 91 -6.71 -28.54 1.06
C GLY A 91 -8.02 -29.33 1.14
N GLN A 92 -8.92 -28.89 2.03
CA GLN A 92 -10.21 -29.55 2.26
C GLN A 92 -11.35 -28.89 1.47
N PRO A 93 -12.41 -29.64 1.14
CA PRO A 93 -13.62 -29.06 0.55
C PRO A 93 -14.12 -27.88 1.39
N ASN A 94 -14.58 -26.83 0.72
CA ASN A 94 -15.19 -25.63 1.32
C ASN A 94 -14.24 -24.71 2.11
N GLU A 95 -12.92 -24.97 2.09
CA GLU A 95 -11.90 -24.13 2.73
C GLU A 95 -11.15 -23.20 1.74
N GLY A 96 -11.63 -23.05 0.52
CA GLY A 96 -10.89 -22.39 -0.57
C GLY A 96 -10.51 -20.94 -0.28
N LEU A 97 -11.43 -20.15 0.29
CA LEU A 97 -11.14 -18.76 0.67
C LEU A 97 -10.12 -18.67 1.81
N LYS A 98 -10.21 -19.55 2.80
CA LYS A 98 -9.25 -19.60 3.92
C LYS A 98 -7.84 -19.83 3.39
N ILE A 99 -7.68 -20.74 2.44
CA ILE A 99 -6.39 -21.01 1.78
C ILE A 99 -5.94 -19.78 0.97
N MET A 100 -6.84 -19.20 0.18
CA MET A 100 -6.52 -18.02 -0.63
C MET A 100 -6.08 -16.82 0.21
N PHE A 101 -6.63 -16.62 1.41
CA PHE A 101 -6.25 -15.52 2.30
C PHE A 101 -4.77 -15.53 2.70
N TYR A 102 -4.11 -16.71 2.76
CA TYR A 102 -2.66 -16.77 2.98
C TYR A 102 -1.90 -16.09 1.83
N MET A 103 -2.31 -16.36 0.59
CA MET A 103 -1.70 -15.77 -0.59
C MET A 103 -2.09 -14.29 -0.77
N MET A 104 -3.31 -13.92 -0.41
CA MET A 104 -3.78 -12.54 -0.52
C MET A 104 -2.99 -11.58 0.35
N ASN A 105 -2.52 -11.99 1.53
CA ASN A 105 -1.69 -11.11 2.35
C ASN A 105 -0.38 -10.76 1.63
N ALA A 106 0.31 -11.74 1.06
CA ALA A 106 1.51 -11.52 0.26
C ALA A 106 1.21 -10.68 -1.00
N ALA A 107 0.11 -10.96 -1.69
CA ALA A 107 -0.31 -10.19 -2.87
C ALA A 107 -0.59 -8.72 -2.52
N ARG A 108 -1.38 -8.45 -1.48
CA ARG A 108 -1.67 -7.09 -0.99
C ARG A 108 -0.41 -6.36 -0.56
N TYR A 109 0.51 -7.06 0.09
CA TYR A 109 1.81 -6.52 0.46
C TYR A 109 2.61 -6.10 -0.78
N GLY A 110 2.69 -6.99 -1.78
CA GLY A 110 3.33 -6.74 -3.06
C GLY A 110 2.69 -5.57 -3.82
N VAL A 111 1.37 -5.40 -3.73
CA VAL A 111 0.66 -4.25 -4.30
C VAL A 111 1.02 -2.94 -3.61
N GLY A 112 1.15 -2.94 -2.28
CA GLY A 112 1.67 -1.78 -1.54
C GLY A 112 3.09 -1.40 -2.00
N LEU A 113 3.95 -2.40 -2.20
CA LEU A 113 5.28 -2.21 -2.78
C LEU A 113 5.22 -1.64 -4.20
N GLN A 114 4.36 -2.16 -5.08
CA GLN A 114 4.20 -1.67 -6.45
C GLN A 114 3.80 -0.19 -6.48
N GLY A 115 2.80 0.20 -5.69
CA GLY A 115 2.36 1.60 -5.58
C GLY A 115 3.51 2.54 -5.20
N LEU A 116 4.26 2.17 -4.15
CA LEU A 116 5.41 2.96 -3.71
C LEU A 116 6.55 2.98 -4.74
N ALA A 117 6.86 1.84 -5.35
CA ALA A 117 7.97 1.69 -6.28
C ALA A 117 7.75 2.49 -7.58
N ILE A 118 6.52 2.47 -8.12
CA ILE A 118 6.16 3.29 -9.29
C ILE A 118 6.22 4.78 -8.92
N GLY A 119 5.71 5.16 -7.75
CA GLY A 119 5.86 6.53 -7.23
C GLY A 119 7.34 6.95 -7.11
N HIS A 120 8.20 6.07 -6.60
CA HIS A 120 9.64 6.34 -6.50
C HIS A 120 10.30 6.55 -7.88
N ALA A 121 10.00 5.69 -8.86
CA ALA A 121 10.51 5.84 -10.22
C ALA A 121 10.06 7.17 -10.85
N ALA A 122 8.80 7.55 -10.67
CA ALA A 122 8.27 8.83 -11.15
C ALA A 122 8.95 10.03 -10.47
N TYR A 123 9.16 9.96 -9.15
CA TYR A 123 9.89 10.98 -8.40
C TYR A 123 11.32 11.16 -8.91
N VAL A 124 12.06 10.08 -9.16
CA VAL A 124 13.43 10.16 -9.69
C VAL A 124 13.43 10.86 -11.04
N ALA A 125 12.57 10.45 -11.97
CA ALA A 125 12.44 11.10 -13.28
C ALA A 125 12.12 12.60 -13.15
N ALA A 126 11.19 12.97 -12.26
CA ALA A 126 10.82 14.37 -12.03
C ALA A 126 11.94 15.18 -11.37
N ALA A 127 12.66 14.60 -10.41
CA ALA A 127 13.76 15.26 -9.74
C ALA A 127 14.92 15.53 -10.71
N ASP A 128 15.21 14.60 -11.61
CA ASP A 128 16.24 14.77 -12.63
C ASP A 128 15.81 15.80 -13.67
N PHE A 129 14.57 15.72 -14.18
CA PHE A 129 14.02 16.75 -15.07
C PHE A 129 14.08 18.17 -14.44
N ALA A 130 13.75 18.30 -13.16
CA ALA A 130 13.75 19.58 -12.48
C ALA A 130 15.13 20.21 -12.32
N LYS A 131 16.20 19.41 -12.20
CA LYS A 131 17.58 19.92 -12.14
C LYS A 131 17.97 20.61 -13.43
N ASP A 132 17.60 20.02 -14.57
CA ASP A 132 18.03 20.49 -15.90
C ASP A 132 17.09 21.54 -16.50
N ARG A 133 15.80 21.50 -16.16
CA ARG A 133 14.80 22.39 -16.73
C ARG A 133 15.00 23.83 -16.24
N LEU A 134 15.41 24.72 -17.13
CA LEU A 134 15.50 26.17 -16.89
C LEU A 134 14.19 26.87 -17.25
N GLN A 135 13.57 27.57 -16.30
CA GLN A 135 12.39 28.40 -16.56
C GLN A 135 12.13 29.38 -15.40
N GLY A 136 12.02 30.67 -15.72
CA GLY A 136 11.78 31.72 -14.72
C GLY A 136 13.00 32.02 -13.84
N ARG A 137 12.80 32.84 -12.81
CA ARG A 137 13.84 33.25 -11.86
C ARG A 137 13.39 33.04 -10.43
N ALA A 138 14.34 32.82 -9.52
CA ALA A 138 14.03 32.73 -8.10
C ALA A 138 13.48 34.07 -7.57
N LEU A 139 12.49 34.00 -6.68
CA LEU A 139 11.89 35.17 -6.04
C LEU A 139 12.89 35.96 -5.17
N THR A 140 13.98 35.31 -4.74
CA THR A 140 15.06 35.90 -3.93
C THR A 140 16.22 36.44 -4.78
N GLY A 141 15.98 36.68 -6.07
CA GLY A 141 17.00 37.07 -7.04
C GLY A 141 17.64 35.88 -7.77
N PRO A 142 18.14 36.09 -9.00
CA PRO A 142 18.62 35.03 -9.88
C PRO A 142 19.65 34.10 -9.24
N LYS A 143 19.50 32.78 -9.45
CA LYS A 143 20.47 31.76 -8.99
C LYS A 143 21.41 31.27 -10.09
N ASN A 144 21.06 31.54 -11.34
CA ASN A 144 21.88 31.33 -12.52
C ASN A 144 22.00 32.67 -13.28
N PRO A 145 22.77 33.64 -12.75
CA PRO A 145 22.75 35.02 -13.23
C PRO A 145 23.18 35.15 -14.69
N ASP A 146 24.14 34.34 -15.13
CA ASP A 146 24.70 34.38 -16.48
C ASP A 146 23.93 33.52 -17.49
N GLY A 147 23.00 32.67 -17.02
CA GLY A 147 22.18 31.81 -17.86
C GLY A 147 20.83 32.43 -18.23
N PRO A 148 20.07 31.81 -19.17
CA PRO A 148 18.81 32.37 -19.66
C PRO A 148 17.68 32.34 -18.61
N ALA A 149 17.72 31.39 -17.69
CA ALA A 149 16.78 31.22 -16.58
C ALA A 149 17.41 30.39 -15.46
N ASP A 150 16.75 30.34 -14.31
CA ASP A 150 17.12 29.45 -13.21
C ASP A 150 16.49 28.07 -13.43
N SER A 151 17.10 27.02 -12.84
CA SER A 151 16.44 25.71 -12.72
C SER A 151 15.10 25.86 -12.01
N ILE A 152 14.08 25.10 -12.43
CA ILE A 152 12.76 25.15 -11.78
C ILE A 152 12.79 24.74 -10.30
N LEU A 153 13.89 24.15 -9.82
CA LEU A 153 14.13 23.90 -8.40
C LEU A 153 14.21 25.18 -7.55
N VAL A 154 14.31 26.37 -8.14
CA VAL A 154 14.21 27.62 -7.36
C VAL A 154 12.77 27.93 -6.94
N HIS A 155 11.78 27.33 -7.59
CA HIS A 155 10.36 27.61 -7.33
C HIS A 155 9.87 26.83 -6.11
N PRO A 156 9.24 27.50 -5.11
CA PRO A 156 8.77 26.84 -3.90
C PRO A 156 7.81 25.68 -4.15
N ASP A 157 6.93 25.79 -5.15
CA ASP A 157 5.95 24.74 -5.44
C ASP A 157 6.59 23.47 -6.03
N VAL A 158 7.60 23.61 -6.90
CA VAL A 158 8.39 22.47 -7.40
C VAL A 158 9.12 21.79 -6.24
N ARG A 159 9.71 22.58 -5.33
CA ARG A 159 10.33 22.02 -4.12
C ARG A 159 9.32 21.33 -3.23
N ARG A 160 8.11 21.88 -3.05
CA ARG A 160 7.02 21.28 -2.28
C ARG A 160 6.69 19.90 -2.84
N MET A 161 6.38 19.80 -4.13
CA MET A 161 6.05 18.53 -4.80
C MET A 161 7.16 17.49 -4.64
N LEU A 162 8.41 17.87 -4.89
CA LEU A 162 9.55 16.95 -4.80
C LEU A 162 9.86 16.54 -3.35
N LEU A 163 9.83 17.47 -2.39
CA LEU A 163 10.17 17.16 -1.00
C LEU A 163 9.07 16.38 -0.29
N GLU A 164 7.80 16.72 -0.50
CA GLU A 164 6.68 15.93 0.02
C GLU A 164 6.69 14.52 -0.60
N SER A 165 6.95 14.40 -1.90
CA SER A 165 7.09 13.10 -2.55
C SER A 165 8.22 12.26 -1.98
N ARG A 166 9.41 12.85 -1.83
CA ARG A 166 10.57 12.19 -1.21
C ARG A 166 10.26 11.74 0.22
N ALA A 167 9.57 12.58 0.99
CA ALA A 167 9.17 12.27 2.36
C ALA A 167 8.19 11.09 2.44
N LEU A 168 7.23 11.00 1.52
CA LEU A 168 6.32 9.85 1.39
C LEU A 168 7.07 8.58 0.95
N ILE A 169 7.96 8.68 -0.03
CA ILE A 169 8.71 7.53 -0.55
C ILE A 169 9.63 6.94 0.52
N GLU A 170 10.42 7.77 1.19
CA GLU A 170 11.40 7.29 2.16
C GLU A 170 10.74 6.71 3.41
N GLY A 171 9.70 7.36 3.94
CA GLY A 171 8.91 6.81 5.04
C GLY A 171 8.17 5.54 4.64
N GLY A 172 7.58 5.51 3.44
CA GLY A 172 6.86 4.34 2.94
C GLY A 172 7.77 3.15 2.71
N ARG A 173 9.03 3.39 2.27
CA ARG A 173 10.03 2.34 2.11
C ARG A 173 10.44 1.76 3.44
N ALA A 174 10.67 2.61 4.45
CA ALA A 174 10.94 2.14 5.80
C ALA A 174 9.76 1.33 6.36
N PHE A 175 8.52 1.77 6.11
CA PHE A 175 7.33 1.04 6.55
C PHE A 175 7.19 -0.34 5.88
N LEU A 176 7.45 -0.43 4.57
CA LEU A 176 7.52 -1.71 3.86
C LEU A 176 8.66 -2.61 4.35
N LEU A 177 9.85 -2.07 4.59
CA LEU A 177 10.95 -2.92 5.06
C LEU A 177 10.68 -3.41 6.49
N TRP A 178 10.14 -2.56 7.35
CA TRP A 178 9.75 -2.93 8.71
C TRP A 178 8.63 -3.96 8.72
N GLY A 179 7.60 -3.82 7.89
CA GLY A 179 6.54 -4.83 7.77
C GLY A 179 7.04 -6.15 7.18
N ALA A 180 7.97 -6.12 6.22
CA ALA A 180 8.58 -7.32 5.65
C ALA A 180 9.39 -8.09 6.70
N LEU A 181 10.08 -7.39 7.60
CA LEU A 181 10.75 -8.02 8.74
C LEU A 181 9.77 -8.77 9.65
N GLN A 182 8.55 -8.23 9.84
CA GLN A 182 7.51 -8.96 10.58
C GLN A 182 7.07 -10.21 9.81
N ALA A 183 6.94 -10.13 8.49
CA ALA A 183 6.63 -11.31 7.67
C ALA A 183 7.70 -12.39 7.81
N ASP A 184 8.99 -12.04 7.88
CA ASP A 184 10.06 -12.99 8.14
C ASP A 184 9.93 -13.61 9.54
N PHE A 185 9.69 -12.82 10.58
CA PHE A 185 9.49 -13.33 11.93
C PHE A 185 8.30 -14.29 12.05
N GLN A 186 7.25 -14.17 11.23
CA GLN A 186 6.17 -15.17 11.20
C GLN A 186 6.67 -16.58 10.85
N HIS A 187 7.76 -16.68 10.07
CA HIS A 187 8.29 -17.95 9.57
C HIS A 187 9.50 -18.44 10.36
N VAL A 188 10.38 -17.53 10.80
CA VAL A 188 11.69 -17.90 11.37
C VAL A 188 11.83 -17.64 12.87
N ALA A 189 10.90 -16.93 13.52
CA ALA A 189 11.00 -16.68 14.96
C ALA A 189 11.04 -18.00 15.74
N GLU A 190 11.96 -18.12 16.69
CA GLU A 190 12.05 -19.31 17.57
C GLU A 190 11.03 -19.26 18.71
N ASP A 191 10.82 -18.07 19.31
CA ASP A 191 9.82 -17.84 20.34
C ASP A 191 8.41 -17.70 19.73
N GLU A 192 7.45 -18.45 20.27
CA GLU A 192 6.04 -18.41 19.87
C GLU A 192 5.42 -17.02 20.09
N LYS A 193 5.86 -16.27 21.11
CA LYS A 193 5.36 -14.92 21.37
C LYS A 193 5.75 -13.94 20.26
N ASP A 194 6.99 -14.04 19.78
CA ASP A 194 7.48 -13.20 18.68
C ASP A 194 6.77 -13.57 17.38
N ARG A 195 6.57 -14.87 17.14
CA ARG A 195 5.78 -15.36 16.00
C ARG A 195 4.33 -14.88 16.06
N GLU A 196 3.70 -14.92 17.23
CA GLU A 196 2.33 -14.44 17.42
C GLU A 196 2.23 -12.93 17.18
N LYS A 197 3.16 -12.15 17.73
CA LYS A 197 3.24 -10.70 17.53
C LYS A 197 3.39 -10.36 16.05
N ALA A 198 4.31 -11.04 15.35
CA ALA A 198 4.52 -10.89 13.91
C ALA A 198 3.26 -11.21 13.10
N ASN A 199 2.54 -12.28 13.46
CA ASN A 199 1.26 -12.65 12.84
C ASN A 199 0.18 -11.57 13.03
N ASP A 200 0.08 -11.04 14.24
CA ASP A 200 -0.87 -10.00 14.58
C ASP A 200 -0.55 -8.70 13.81
N TYR A 201 0.73 -8.33 13.71
CA TYR A 201 1.19 -7.17 12.96
C TYR A 201 0.90 -7.31 11.46
N MET A 202 1.21 -8.47 10.87
CA MET A 202 0.93 -8.70 9.46
C MET A 202 -0.58 -8.67 9.17
N GLY A 203 -1.41 -9.22 10.08
CA GLY A 203 -2.85 -9.12 9.98
C GLY A 203 -3.37 -7.67 10.02
N LEU A 204 -2.79 -6.83 10.87
CA LEU A 204 -3.20 -5.45 11.09
C LEU A 204 -2.69 -4.49 9.99
N LEU A 205 -1.42 -4.61 9.61
CA LEU A 205 -0.71 -3.60 8.83
C LEU A 205 -0.81 -3.82 7.33
N THR A 206 -1.00 -5.06 6.86
CA THR A 206 -1.13 -5.36 5.42
C THR A 206 -2.19 -4.50 4.71
N PRO A 207 -3.43 -4.32 5.22
CA PRO A 207 -4.40 -3.42 4.59
C PRO A 207 -3.95 -1.96 4.57
N VAL A 208 -3.26 -1.50 5.63
CA VAL A 208 -2.70 -0.14 5.70
C VAL A 208 -1.60 0.03 4.66
N ILE A 209 -0.66 -0.91 4.59
CA ILE A 209 0.43 -0.93 3.60
C ILE A 209 -0.14 -0.89 2.18
N LYS A 210 -1.10 -1.77 1.87
CA LYS A 210 -1.72 -1.85 0.56
C LYS A 210 -2.39 -0.52 0.21
N ALA A 211 -3.37 -0.08 1.00
CA ALA A 211 -4.17 1.08 0.61
C ALA A 211 -3.40 2.40 0.74
N TYR A 212 -2.75 2.65 1.88
CA TYR A 212 -2.05 3.90 2.11
C TYR A 212 -0.93 4.11 1.10
N LEU A 213 -0.06 3.12 0.87
CA LEU A 213 1.09 3.31 -0.03
C LEU A 213 0.69 3.35 -1.51
N THR A 214 -0.43 2.75 -1.89
CA THR A 214 -0.93 2.89 -3.27
C THR A 214 -1.56 4.26 -3.52
N ASP A 215 -2.29 4.81 -2.54
CA ASP A 215 -2.78 6.20 -2.62
C ASP A 215 -1.62 7.20 -2.66
N LYS A 216 -0.60 7.02 -1.79
CA LYS A 216 0.59 7.88 -1.81
C LYS A 216 1.43 7.68 -3.06
N GLY A 217 1.50 6.46 -3.60
CA GLY A 217 2.07 6.17 -4.91
C GLY A 217 1.44 7.01 -6.01
N LEU A 218 0.11 7.02 -6.10
CA LEU A 218 -0.62 7.85 -7.07
C LEU A 218 -0.36 9.35 -6.87
N LYS A 219 -0.39 9.84 -5.62
CA LYS A 219 -0.10 11.26 -5.34
C LYS A 219 1.29 11.63 -5.87
N VAL A 220 2.29 10.82 -5.59
CA VAL A 220 3.67 11.05 -6.01
C VAL A 220 3.82 11.01 -7.53
N THR A 221 3.18 10.07 -8.23
CA THR A 221 3.21 10.05 -9.70
C THR A 221 2.52 11.26 -10.30
N SER A 222 1.43 11.73 -9.68
CA SER A 222 0.72 12.94 -10.11
C SER A 222 1.60 14.20 -9.93
N ASP A 223 2.22 14.37 -8.76
CA ASP A 223 3.16 15.46 -8.49
C ASP A 223 4.36 15.40 -9.45
N ALA A 224 4.89 14.19 -9.71
CA ALA A 224 5.98 13.98 -10.65
C ALA A 224 5.61 14.38 -12.09
N MET A 225 4.41 14.02 -12.56
CA MET A 225 3.90 14.46 -13.86
C MET A 225 3.77 16.00 -13.91
N GLN A 226 3.26 16.62 -12.84
CA GLN A 226 3.12 18.07 -12.74
C GLN A 226 4.47 18.81 -12.81
N VAL A 227 5.53 18.26 -12.20
CA VAL A 227 6.89 18.81 -12.27
C VAL A 227 7.42 18.87 -13.71
N HIS A 228 7.03 17.94 -14.58
CA HIS A 228 7.41 17.96 -15.99
C HIS A 228 6.64 19.01 -16.81
N GLY A 229 5.58 19.61 -16.24
CA GLY A 229 4.68 20.51 -16.97
C GLY A 229 4.05 19.82 -18.19
N GLY A 230 3.91 20.54 -19.31
CA GLY A 230 3.33 19.98 -20.54
C GLY A 230 4.08 18.75 -21.07
N SER A 231 5.39 18.65 -20.84
CA SER A 231 6.19 17.48 -21.23
C SER A 231 5.74 16.20 -20.52
N GLY A 232 5.23 16.31 -19.30
CA GLY A 232 4.71 15.18 -18.52
C GLY A 232 3.46 14.55 -19.11
N PHE A 233 2.74 15.28 -19.97
CA PHE A 233 1.54 14.79 -20.66
C PHE A 233 1.85 14.14 -22.02
N THR A 234 3.13 13.91 -22.32
CA THR A 234 3.58 13.24 -23.55
C THR A 234 4.17 11.87 -23.20
N GLU A 235 4.08 10.91 -24.13
CA GLU A 235 4.70 9.59 -23.95
C GLU A 235 6.24 9.62 -24.14
N HIS A 236 6.84 10.79 -24.45
CA HIS A 236 8.29 10.92 -24.54
C HIS A 236 8.96 10.79 -23.17
N PHE A 237 8.30 11.29 -22.11
CA PHE A 237 8.73 11.12 -20.73
C PHE A 237 7.93 9.99 -20.06
N PRO A 238 8.53 9.25 -19.12
CA PRO A 238 7.86 8.11 -18.51
C PRO A 238 6.72 8.49 -17.55
N ALA A 239 6.52 9.79 -17.30
CA ALA A 239 5.52 10.30 -16.36
C ALA A 239 4.09 9.83 -16.70
N SER A 240 3.70 9.83 -17.98
CA SER A 240 2.37 9.37 -18.39
C SER A 240 2.17 7.88 -18.15
N GLN A 241 3.17 7.06 -18.46
CA GLN A 241 3.13 5.63 -18.20
C GLN A 241 3.02 5.35 -16.69
N TYR A 242 3.85 5.98 -15.85
CA TYR A 242 3.78 5.77 -14.40
C TYR A 242 2.42 6.13 -13.82
N MET A 243 1.81 7.23 -14.29
CA MET A 243 0.46 7.63 -13.86
C MET A 243 -0.61 6.61 -14.27
N ARG A 244 -0.51 6.02 -15.46
CA ARG A 244 -1.40 4.94 -15.92
C ARG A 244 -1.20 3.64 -15.14
N ASP A 245 0.05 3.26 -14.91
CA ASP A 245 0.42 1.98 -14.31
C ASP A 245 0.19 1.96 -12.80
N VAL A 246 0.36 3.07 -12.08
CA VAL A 246 0.10 3.11 -10.63
C VAL A 246 -1.39 2.99 -10.30
N ARG A 247 -2.28 3.42 -11.21
CA ARG A 247 -3.72 3.54 -10.93
C ARG A 247 -4.38 2.22 -10.53
N ILE A 248 -3.93 1.11 -11.12
CA ILE A 248 -4.49 -0.22 -10.84
C ILE A 248 -4.18 -0.67 -9.41
N THR A 249 -3.10 -0.17 -8.81
CA THR A 249 -2.64 -0.61 -7.48
C THR A 249 -3.66 -0.31 -6.36
N MET A 250 -4.49 0.72 -6.54
CA MET A 250 -5.56 1.06 -5.60
C MET A 250 -6.85 0.24 -5.80
N ILE A 251 -6.91 -0.58 -6.86
CA ILE A 251 -8.13 -1.27 -7.29
C ILE A 251 -8.03 -2.78 -7.04
N TYR A 252 -7.03 -3.45 -7.62
CA TYR A 252 -6.92 -4.91 -7.53
C TYR A 252 -6.46 -5.36 -6.13
N GLU A 253 -6.51 -6.68 -5.89
CA GLU A 253 -6.24 -7.28 -4.57
C GLU A 253 -7.09 -6.71 -3.41
N GLY A 254 -8.26 -6.18 -3.79
CA GLY A 254 -9.21 -5.47 -2.93
C GLY A 254 -8.98 -3.96 -3.02
N THR A 255 -10.03 -3.22 -3.39
CA THR A 255 -9.99 -1.76 -3.50
C THR A 255 -9.58 -1.13 -2.17
N ASN A 256 -9.06 0.10 -2.20
CA ASN A 256 -8.62 0.76 -0.96
C ASN A 256 -9.76 0.92 0.07
N GLY A 257 -10.99 1.13 -0.39
CA GLY A 257 -12.18 1.07 0.49
C GLY A 257 -12.42 -0.31 1.10
N VAL A 258 -12.24 -1.40 0.35
CA VAL A 258 -12.33 -2.77 0.91
C VAL A 258 -11.21 -3.03 1.92
N GLN A 259 -9.99 -2.53 1.71
CA GLN A 259 -8.92 -2.65 2.70
C GLN A 259 -9.25 -1.88 3.99
N ALA A 260 -9.84 -0.70 3.86
CA ALA A 260 -10.28 0.10 4.99
C ALA A 260 -11.38 -0.60 5.80
N LEU A 261 -12.37 -1.16 5.12
CA LEU A 261 -13.41 -1.97 5.75
C LEU A 261 -12.86 -3.25 6.40
N ASP A 262 -11.89 -3.91 5.77
CA ASP A 262 -11.20 -5.08 6.34
C ASP A 262 -10.45 -4.69 7.62
N LEU A 263 -9.70 -3.58 7.59
CA LEU A 263 -9.01 -3.03 8.75
C LEU A 263 -9.98 -2.78 9.91
N VAL A 264 -10.99 -1.92 9.71
CA VAL A 264 -11.91 -1.50 10.77
C VAL A 264 -12.84 -2.62 11.21
N GLY A 265 -13.47 -3.32 10.26
CA GLY A 265 -14.51 -4.30 10.54
C GLY A 265 -13.98 -5.68 10.95
N ARG A 266 -12.74 -6.03 10.57
CA ARG A 266 -12.21 -7.40 10.81
C ARG A 266 -10.88 -7.42 11.55
N LYS A 267 -9.92 -6.56 11.20
CA LYS A 267 -8.58 -6.62 11.81
C LYS A 267 -8.54 -6.00 13.20
N LEU A 268 -9.12 -4.81 13.38
CA LEU A 268 -9.18 -4.12 14.66
C LEU A 268 -9.88 -4.92 15.76
N PRO A 269 -11.10 -5.47 15.58
CA PRO A 269 -11.78 -6.20 16.66
C PRO A 269 -11.22 -7.63 16.88
N SER A 270 -10.36 -8.12 15.97
CA SER A 270 -9.86 -9.48 16.03
C SER A 270 -9.15 -9.76 17.36
N LYS A 271 -9.46 -10.91 17.97
CA LYS A 271 -8.88 -11.35 19.25
C LYS A 271 -8.94 -10.26 20.34
N GLY A 272 -10.03 -9.47 20.38
CA GLY A 272 -10.22 -8.41 21.36
C GLY A 272 -9.31 -7.19 21.18
N GLY A 273 -8.83 -6.93 19.97
CA GLY A 273 -7.96 -5.79 19.67
C GLY A 273 -6.49 -5.99 20.00
N ARG A 274 -6.07 -7.24 20.24
CA ARG A 274 -4.71 -7.60 20.64
C ARG A 274 -3.63 -7.03 19.71
N ALA A 275 -3.84 -7.13 18.39
CA ALA A 275 -2.88 -6.64 17.41
C ALA A 275 -2.65 -5.12 17.53
N LEU A 276 -3.73 -4.34 17.68
CA LEU A 276 -3.64 -2.90 17.86
C LEU A 276 -2.95 -2.56 19.19
N GLN A 277 -3.35 -3.21 20.29
CA GLN A 277 -2.74 -2.96 21.61
C GLN A 277 -1.24 -3.26 21.60
N SER A 278 -0.84 -4.35 20.95
CA SER A 278 0.57 -4.72 20.78
C SER A 278 1.35 -3.64 20.01
N PHE A 279 0.81 -3.17 18.87
CA PHE A 279 1.41 -2.10 18.07
C PHE A 279 1.53 -0.78 18.84
N LEU A 280 0.46 -0.35 19.53
CA LEU A 280 0.47 0.87 20.33
C LEU A 280 1.47 0.76 21.49
N GLY A 281 1.58 -0.41 22.11
CA GLY A 281 2.56 -0.68 23.16
C GLY A 281 4.01 -0.60 22.67
N GLU A 282 4.30 -1.08 21.45
CA GLU A 282 5.62 -0.92 20.83
C GLU A 282 5.96 0.55 20.57
N VAL A 283 4.99 1.33 20.06
CA VAL A 283 5.16 2.77 19.86
C VAL A 283 5.37 3.49 21.20
N ASP A 284 4.59 3.15 22.23
CA ASP A 284 4.74 3.74 23.56
C ASP A 284 6.11 3.40 24.18
N ALA A 285 6.58 2.15 24.04
CA ALA A 285 7.90 1.74 24.50
C ALA A 285 9.02 2.51 23.79
N TYR A 286 8.91 2.70 22.47
CA TYR A 286 9.87 3.49 21.71
C TYR A 286 9.87 4.96 22.13
N VAL A 287 8.68 5.58 22.28
CA VAL A 287 8.56 6.97 22.75
C VAL A 287 9.19 7.12 24.14
N ALA A 288 8.88 6.20 25.07
CA ALA A 288 9.42 6.25 26.43
C ALA A 288 10.94 6.10 26.48
N ALA A 289 11.51 5.21 25.65
CA ALA A 289 12.95 5.03 25.55
C ALA A 289 13.68 6.31 25.09
N GLU A 290 13.00 7.15 24.30
CA GLU A 290 13.58 8.36 23.71
C GLU A 290 13.20 9.65 24.47
N GLU A 291 12.14 9.68 25.27
CA GLU A 291 11.52 10.92 25.80
C GLU A 291 12.48 11.83 26.59
N THR A 292 13.45 11.28 27.32
CA THR A 292 14.36 12.05 28.19
C THR A 292 15.73 12.37 27.60
N ALA A 293 16.14 11.65 26.55
CA ALA A 293 17.47 11.75 25.95
C ALA A 293 17.44 11.97 24.43
N SER A 294 16.25 12.13 23.83
CA SER A 294 16.14 12.20 22.38
C SER A 294 16.84 13.44 21.83
N LYS A 295 17.72 13.18 20.88
CA LYS A 295 18.36 14.21 20.05
C LYS A 295 17.48 14.63 18.87
N VAL A 296 16.31 14.02 18.73
CA VAL A 296 15.30 14.31 17.69
C VAL A 296 13.91 14.57 18.31
N PRO A 297 13.79 15.47 19.31
CA PRO A 297 12.59 15.59 20.14
C PRO A 297 11.32 15.95 19.35
N ALA A 298 11.45 16.71 18.25
CA ALA A 298 10.32 17.03 17.39
C ALA A 298 9.67 15.79 16.76
N TYR A 299 10.47 14.78 16.40
CA TYR A 299 9.98 13.53 15.82
C TYR A 299 9.30 12.64 16.86
N ILE A 300 9.88 12.56 18.07
CA ILE A 300 9.30 11.79 19.18
C ILE A 300 7.96 12.40 19.61
N LYS A 301 7.90 13.73 19.73
CA LYS A 301 6.66 14.45 20.02
C LYS A 301 5.61 14.21 18.94
N ALA A 302 5.99 14.31 17.67
CA ALA A 302 5.09 14.08 16.55
C ALA A 302 4.53 12.64 16.53
N LEU A 303 5.35 11.64 16.83
CA LEU A 303 4.90 10.25 16.98
C LEU A 303 3.88 10.10 18.12
N LYS A 304 4.20 10.66 19.29
CA LYS A 304 3.31 10.66 20.47
C LYS A 304 1.95 11.30 20.16
N ASP A 305 1.96 12.48 19.53
CA ASP A 305 0.76 13.23 19.19
C ASP A 305 -0.10 12.48 18.15
N THR A 306 0.51 11.95 17.08
CA THR A 306 -0.23 11.22 16.04
C THR A 306 -0.73 9.86 16.54
N LYS A 307 0.00 9.19 17.45
CA LYS A 307 -0.50 7.99 18.13
C LYS A 307 -1.71 8.30 19.01
N ALA A 308 -1.71 9.43 19.72
CA ALA A 308 -2.87 9.87 20.51
C ALA A 308 -4.11 10.10 19.61
N LYS A 309 -3.93 10.69 18.43
CA LYS A 309 -5.00 10.86 17.43
C LYS A 309 -5.54 9.52 16.93
N LEU A 310 -4.66 8.56 16.63
CA LEU A 310 -5.07 7.21 16.24
C LEU A 310 -5.88 6.52 17.35
N MET A 311 -5.47 6.67 18.61
CA MET A 311 -6.24 6.16 19.76
C MET A 311 -7.61 6.82 19.86
N ASP A 312 -7.69 8.14 19.70
CA ASP A 312 -8.96 8.89 19.72
C ASP A 312 -9.91 8.41 18.60
N GLY A 313 -9.41 8.26 17.37
CA GLY A 313 -10.17 7.67 16.27
C GLY A 313 -10.64 6.23 16.57
N THR A 314 -9.76 5.42 17.17
CA THR A 314 -10.11 4.03 17.57
C THR A 314 -11.23 4.02 18.61
N MET A 315 -11.14 4.87 19.65
CA MET A 315 -12.17 4.98 20.68
C MET A 315 -13.50 5.46 20.08
N TRP A 316 -13.44 6.41 19.15
CA TRP A 316 -14.64 6.87 18.45
C TRP A 316 -15.30 5.74 17.65
N LEU A 317 -14.54 4.89 16.94
CA LEU A 317 -15.09 3.71 16.25
C LEU A 317 -15.73 2.72 17.22
N MET A 318 -15.08 2.45 18.35
CA MET A 318 -15.63 1.55 19.36
C MET A 318 -16.96 2.06 19.91
N GLN A 319 -17.06 3.37 20.16
CA GLN A 319 -18.26 4.00 20.72
C GLN A 319 -19.40 4.12 19.70
N ASN A 320 -19.10 4.50 18.45
CA ASN A 320 -20.10 4.90 17.47
C ASN A 320 -20.35 3.83 16.40
N GLY A 321 -19.36 2.97 16.12
CA GLY A 321 -19.42 1.93 15.11
C GLY A 321 -20.14 0.66 15.55
N MET A 322 -20.10 0.34 16.85
CA MET A 322 -20.86 -0.81 17.39
C MET A 322 -22.37 -0.55 17.38
N GLY A 323 -22.79 0.68 17.66
CA GLY A 323 -24.20 1.09 17.65
C GLY A 323 -24.76 1.39 16.26
N ASN A 324 -23.90 1.85 15.34
CA ASN A 324 -24.26 2.08 13.94
C ASN A 324 -23.11 1.61 13.02
N PRO A 325 -23.25 0.46 12.33
CA PRO A 325 -22.23 -0.05 11.41
C PRO A 325 -21.85 0.93 10.29
N ASP A 326 -22.77 1.80 9.86
CA ASP A 326 -22.48 2.78 8.81
C ASP A 326 -21.46 3.80 9.28
N ASN A 327 -21.46 4.18 10.57
CA ASN A 327 -20.42 5.06 11.13
C ASN A 327 -19.03 4.42 11.03
N ALA A 328 -18.93 3.11 11.27
CA ALA A 328 -17.67 2.38 11.12
C ALA A 328 -17.22 2.33 9.66
N ALA A 329 -18.15 2.07 8.73
CA ALA A 329 -17.87 1.99 7.31
C ALA A 329 -17.47 3.36 6.71
N ALA A 330 -18.24 4.41 7.00
CA ALA A 330 -18.01 5.78 6.55
C ALA A 330 -16.66 6.33 7.01
N GLY A 331 -16.28 6.09 8.28
CA GLY A 331 -15.00 6.54 8.83
C GLY A 331 -13.80 5.67 8.45
N SER A 332 -14.00 4.53 7.77
CA SER A 332 -12.97 3.49 7.64
C SER A 332 -11.74 3.94 6.85
N LEU A 333 -11.94 4.64 5.72
CA LEU A 333 -10.83 5.09 4.87
C LEU A 333 -10.01 6.18 5.56
N GLU A 334 -10.68 7.10 6.24
CA GLU A 334 -10.05 8.17 7.00
C GLU A 334 -9.24 7.60 8.18
N TYR A 335 -9.78 6.59 8.89
CA TYR A 335 -9.04 5.84 9.91
C TYR A 335 -7.81 5.14 9.33
N LEU A 336 -7.94 4.49 8.16
CA LEU A 336 -6.82 3.84 7.48
C LEU A 336 -5.70 4.83 7.17
N HIS A 337 -6.03 6.04 6.72
CA HIS A 337 -5.03 7.08 6.46
C HIS A 337 -4.39 7.62 7.74
N LEU A 338 -5.18 7.82 8.80
CA LEU A 338 -4.66 8.20 10.11
C LEU A 338 -3.68 7.14 10.63
N PHE A 339 -4.03 5.85 10.52
CA PHE A 339 -3.14 4.74 10.87
C PHE A 339 -1.86 4.77 10.04
N GLY A 340 -1.97 4.92 8.71
CA GLY A 340 -0.82 5.03 7.82
C GLY A 340 0.10 6.18 8.21
N LEU A 341 -0.43 7.35 8.57
CA LEU A 341 0.35 8.48 9.07
C LEU A 341 1.05 8.17 10.41
N THR A 342 0.41 7.43 11.32
CA THR A 342 1.04 6.96 12.56
C THR A 342 2.22 6.03 12.26
N CYS A 343 2.05 5.06 11.37
CA CYS A 343 3.14 4.17 10.93
C CYS A 343 4.29 4.95 10.29
N MET A 344 3.97 5.89 9.40
CA MET A 344 4.96 6.76 8.76
C MET A 344 5.71 7.62 9.78
N SER A 345 5.01 8.18 10.78
CA SER A 345 5.61 8.95 11.87
C SER A 345 6.56 8.09 12.71
N TYR A 346 6.19 6.83 12.96
CA TYR A 346 7.05 5.89 13.67
C TYR A 346 8.35 5.61 12.89
N MET A 347 8.24 5.34 11.59
CA MET A 347 9.40 5.13 10.73
C MET A 347 10.30 6.38 10.65
N TRP A 348 9.71 7.57 10.53
CA TRP A 348 10.46 8.82 10.51
C TRP A 348 11.18 9.09 11.82
N ALA A 349 10.57 8.77 12.97
CA ALA A 349 11.22 8.88 14.27
C ALA A 349 12.43 7.95 14.40
N MET A 350 12.33 6.69 13.94
CA MET A 350 13.45 5.75 13.91
C MET A 350 14.57 6.20 12.96
N MET A 351 14.22 6.58 11.73
CA MET A 351 15.21 7.06 10.76
C MET A 351 15.89 8.35 11.21
N ALA A 352 15.16 9.29 11.82
CA ALA A 352 15.73 10.53 12.32
C ALA A 352 16.71 10.29 13.46
N LYS A 353 16.34 9.42 14.42
CA LYS A 353 17.23 9.02 15.51
C LYS A 353 18.52 8.40 14.95
N ALA A 354 18.41 7.39 14.10
CA ALA A 354 19.57 6.72 13.52
C ALA A 354 20.47 7.70 12.74
N ALA A 355 19.88 8.62 11.97
CA ALA A 355 20.65 9.64 11.26
C ALA A 355 21.36 10.62 12.20
N GLN A 356 20.72 11.02 13.31
CA GLN A 356 21.34 11.90 14.30
C GLN A 356 22.48 11.21 15.05
N ASP A 357 22.32 9.93 15.39
CA ASP A 357 23.36 9.15 16.07
C ASP A 357 24.61 9.02 15.19
N GLU A 358 24.44 8.79 13.87
CA GLU A 358 25.55 8.77 12.91
C GLU A 358 26.26 10.13 12.80
N ILE A 359 25.51 11.23 12.73
CA ILE A 359 26.09 12.59 12.72
C ILE A 359 26.90 12.84 13.99
N ASP A 360 26.37 12.47 15.15
CA ASP A 360 27.04 12.70 16.44
C ASP A 360 28.26 11.80 16.64
N SER A 361 28.29 10.64 15.98
CA SER A 361 29.47 9.78 15.91
C SER A 361 30.57 10.33 15.00
N GLY A 362 30.32 11.47 14.33
CA GLY A 362 31.29 12.17 13.49
C GLY A 362 31.13 11.93 11.99
N SER A 363 30.04 11.28 11.55
CA SER A 363 29.80 11.06 10.12
C SER A 363 29.57 12.39 9.38
N THR A 364 30.28 12.57 8.27
CA THR A 364 30.13 13.73 7.37
C THR A 364 29.31 13.41 6.12
N ASP A 365 28.71 12.21 6.04
CA ASP A 365 27.89 11.83 4.89
C ASP A 365 26.63 12.74 4.83
N PRO A 366 26.43 13.50 3.72
CA PRO A 366 25.27 14.37 3.58
C PRO A 366 23.94 13.61 3.61
N PHE A 367 23.93 12.29 3.40
CA PHE A 367 22.75 11.44 3.53
C PHE A 367 22.04 11.63 4.86
N PHE A 368 22.76 11.56 5.99
CA PHE A 368 22.16 11.65 7.33
C PHE A 368 21.57 13.04 7.59
N ALA A 369 22.30 14.10 7.24
CA ALA A 369 21.78 15.47 7.35
C ALA A 369 20.56 15.68 6.42
N SER A 370 20.53 15.04 5.26
CA SER A 370 19.38 15.10 4.34
C SER A 370 18.15 14.39 4.90
N LYS A 371 18.33 13.25 5.60
CA LYS A 371 17.25 12.52 6.25
C LYS A 371 16.50 13.39 7.26
N LEU A 372 17.23 14.12 8.10
CA LEU A 372 16.63 15.06 9.06
C LEU A 372 15.89 16.23 8.39
N LYS A 373 16.36 16.70 7.23
CA LYS A 373 15.69 17.78 6.48
C LYS A 373 14.41 17.29 5.81
N VAL A 374 14.44 16.11 5.19
CA VAL A 374 13.27 15.51 4.54
C VAL A 374 12.23 15.07 5.57
N GLY A 375 12.67 14.48 6.68
CA GLY A 375 11.77 14.11 7.77
C GLY A 375 11.05 15.32 8.37
N ARG A 376 11.71 16.48 8.45
CA ARG A 376 11.06 17.72 8.90
C ARG A 376 9.94 18.16 7.94
N VAL A 377 10.11 17.95 6.63
CA VAL A 377 9.02 18.18 5.66
C VAL A 377 7.84 17.26 5.93
N PHE A 378 8.07 15.98 6.25
CA PHE A 378 6.99 15.09 6.65
C PHE A 378 6.22 15.64 7.86
N LEU A 379 6.93 16.05 8.92
CA LEU A 379 6.31 16.59 10.14
C LEU A 379 5.49 17.86 9.86
N GLU A 380 6.01 18.77 9.06
CA GLU A 380 5.43 20.11 8.88
C GLU A 380 4.40 20.19 7.74
N ARG A 381 4.47 19.28 6.76
CA ARG A 381 3.70 19.39 5.50
C ARG A 381 2.75 18.23 5.24
N ILE A 382 2.97 17.06 5.87
CA ILE A 382 2.18 15.85 5.62
C ILE A 382 1.46 15.41 6.88
N LEU A 383 2.15 15.36 8.02
CA LEU A 383 1.56 14.91 9.28
C LEU A 383 0.34 15.72 9.77
N PRO A 384 0.18 17.03 9.45
CA PRO A 384 -1.06 17.75 9.75
C PRO A 384 -2.32 17.13 9.15
N ASP A 385 -2.21 16.32 8.10
CA ASP A 385 -3.34 15.56 7.53
C ASP A 385 -3.97 14.62 8.56
N ALA A 386 -3.23 14.19 9.60
CA ALA A 386 -3.78 13.36 10.67
C ALA A 386 -4.95 14.04 11.39
N ASP A 387 -4.89 15.36 11.57
CA ASP A 387 -5.98 16.13 12.19
C ASP A 387 -7.21 16.17 11.26
N ALA A 388 -6.97 16.35 9.95
CA ALA A 388 -8.05 16.35 8.95
C ALA A 388 -8.73 14.97 8.86
N HIS A 389 -7.96 13.89 8.81
CA HIS A 389 -8.48 12.53 8.77
C HIS A 389 -9.28 12.19 10.03
N LEU A 390 -8.77 12.54 11.21
CA LEU A 390 -9.51 12.35 12.46
C LEU A 390 -10.83 13.12 12.48
N ALA A 391 -10.83 14.38 12.01
CA ALA A 391 -12.05 15.20 11.95
C ALA A 391 -13.09 14.62 10.98
N LYS A 392 -12.68 14.25 9.75
CA LYS A 392 -13.57 13.65 8.75
C LYS A 392 -14.17 12.35 9.23
N MET A 393 -13.35 11.48 9.81
CA MET A 393 -13.76 10.22 10.39
C MET A 393 -14.85 10.42 11.46
N LYS A 394 -14.68 11.41 12.35
CA LYS A 394 -15.65 11.75 13.40
C LYS A 394 -16.94 12.38 12.90
N GLY A 395 -16.99 12.79 11.63
CA GLY A 395 -18.22 13.27 10.98
C GLY A 395 -19.29 12.20 10.85
N GLY A 396 -18.94 10.91 10.96
CA GLY A 396 -19.89 9.80 10.90
C GLY A 396 -20.55 9.62 9.53
N ALA A 397 -21.58 8.79 9.51
CA ALA A 397 -22.26 8.41 8.27
C ALA A 397 -23.44 9.32 7.89
N GLU A 398 -24.00 10.06 8.84
CA GLU A 398 -25.28 10.78 8.67
C GLU A 398 -25.28 11.64 7.41
N ALA A 399 -24.27 12.50 7.23
CA ALA A 399 -24.19 13.38 6.05
C ALA A 399 -23.97 12.62 4.73
N LEU A 400 -23.29 11.47 4.76
CA LEU A 400 -23.03 10.67 3.56
C LEU A 400 -24.25 9.84 3.13
N MET A 401 -25.04 9.38 4.10
CA MET A 401 -26.21 8.53 3.88
C MET A 401 -27.52 9.32 3.74
N ALA A 402 -27.45 10.65 3.87
CA ALA A 402 -28.63 11.52 3.80
C ALA A 402 -29.11 11.81 2.36
N LEU A 403 -28.23 11.73 1.35
CA LEU A 403 -28.61 12.00 -0.04
C LEU A 403 -29.33 10.78 -0.62
N GLU A 404 -30.54 10.98 -1.17
CA GLU A 404 -31.30 9.92 -1.82
C GLU A 404 -30.62 9.41 -3.10
N ASP A 405 -30.76 8.11 -3.38
CA ASP A 405 -30.09 7.44 -4.49
C ASP A 405 -30.40 8.05 -5.87
N ASP A 406 -31.59 8.61 -6.06
CA ASP A 406 -32.02 9.24 -7.33
C ASP A 406 -31.46 10.65 -7.56
N LEU A 407 -30.76 11.21 -6.57
CA LEU A 407 -30.13 12.53 -6.64
C LEU A 407 -28.62 12.49 -6.96
N PHE A 408 -28.04 11.29 -7.15
CA PHE A 408 -26.68 11.09 -7.69
C PHE A 408 -26.70 10.99 -9.22
#